data_AF-A0A7C2GHG7-F1
#
_entry.id   AF-A0A7C2GHG7-F1
#
_cell.length_a   1.000
_cell.length_b   1.000
_cell.length_c   1.000
_cell.angle_alpha   90.00
_cell.angle_beta   90.00
_cell.angle_gamma   90.00
#
_symmetry.space_group_name_H-M   'P 1'
#
loop_
_entity.id
_entity.type
_entity.pdbx_description
1 polymer ?
#
loop_
_entity_poly.entity_id
_entity_poly.type
_entity_poly.pdbx_seq_one_letter_code
_entity_poly.pdbx_strand_id
1 'polypeptide(L)'
;MYVVTILELLLIYALLTLSLNLVVGLAGQVNLGHAAFFGIGAYAGGTLLKAGAPFPVALAAGATAATALGLVLGAVSLRLRGDYLAIATIGFNFAVVAALLYTPYFGGAYGLSGIPRGLAPS
;
A
#
# COMPACT_ATOMS: atom_id res chain seq x y z
N MET A 1 -4.81 6.24 24.08
CA MET A 1 -5.17 5.35 22.93
C MET A 1 -5.66 6.14 21.72
N TYR A 2 -6.67 7.02 21.85
CA TYR A 2 -7.18 7.82 20.72
C TYR A 2 -6.11 8.68 20.01
N VAL A 3 -5.33 9.46 20.76
CA VAL A 3 -4.30 10.34 20.19
C VAL A 3 -3.21 9.56 19.44
N VAL A 4 -2.81 8.38 19.93
CA VAL A 4 -1.81 7.53 19.28
C VAL A 4 -2.32 7.01 17.94
N THR A 5 -3.57 6.52 17.89
CA THR A 5 -4.18 6.05 16.62
C THR A 5 -4.33 7.18 15.60
N ILE A 6 -4.73 8.38 16.04
CA ILE A 6 -4.79 9.55 15.14
C ILE A 6 -3.39 9.92 14.63
N LEU A 7 -2.38 9.89 15.50
CA LEU A 7 -1.00 10.20 15.12
C LEU A 7 -0.45 9.17 14.11
N GLU A 8 -0.69 7.88 14.32
CA GLU A 8 -0.31 6.81 13.38
C GLU A 8 -0.96 7.03 12.01
N LEU A 9 -2.27 7.28 11.98
CA LEU A 9 -3.00 7.51 10.74
C LEU A 9 -2.52 8.76 10.01
N LEU A 10 -2.26 9.84 10.76
CA LEU A 10 -1.70 11.08 10.22
C LEU A 10 -0.32 10.82 9.60
N LEU A 11 0.55 10.08 10.27
CA LEU A 11 1.89 9.76 9.77
C LEU A 11 1.83 8.91 8.49
N ILE A 12 0.94 7.91 8.46
CA ILE A 12 0.72 7.06 7.28
C ILE A 12 0.23 7.90 6.10
N TYR A 13 -0.78 8.75 6.29
CA TYR A 13 -1.30 9.59 5.21
C TYR A 13 -0.32 10.69 4.80
N ALA A 14 0.47 11.23 5.71
CA ALA A 14 1.54 12.18 5.37
C ALA A 14 2.59 11.53 4.46
N LEU A 15 3.05 10.32 4.80
CA LEU A 15 3.97 9.55 3.95
C LEU A 15 3.35 9.20 2.60
N LEU A 16 2.08 8.79 2.59
CA LEU A 16 1.36 8.45 1.36
C LEU A 16 1.23 9.67 0.43
N THR A 17 0.90 10.83 1.00
CA THR A 17 0.76 12.10 0.27
C THR A 17 2.11 12.58 -0.23
N LEU A 18 3.18 12.48 0.59
CA LEU A 18 4.52 12.82 0.18
C LEU A 18 4.97 11.96 -1.01
N SER A 19 4.77 10.64 -0.95
CA SER A 19 5.08 9.72 -2.05
C SER A 19 4.30 10.07 -3.32
N LEU A 20 3.01 10.41 -3.20
CA LEU A 20 2.20 10.83 -4.35
C LEU A 20 2.71 12.16 -4.93
N ASN A 21 3.07 13.13 -4.08
CA ASN A 21 3.63 14.41 -4.49
C ASN A 21 4.98 14.25 -5.22
N LEU A 22 5.80 13.28 -4.83
CA LEU A 22 7.03 12.97 -5.57
C LEU A 22 6.74 12.51 -7.00
N VAL A 23 5.70 11.68 -7.20
CA VAL A 23 5.36 11.17 -8.53
C VAL A 23 4.63 12.23 -9.37
N VAL A 24 3.60 12.85 -8.81
CA VAL A 24 2.75 13.79 -9.54
C VAL A 24 3.40 15.17 -9.65
N GLY A 25 3.98 15.67 -8.56
CA GLY A 25 4.55 17.02 -8.49
C GLY A 25 5.93 17.13 -9.11
N LEU A 26 6.84 16.18 -8.85
CA LEU A 26 8.22 16.24 -9.37
C LEU A 26 8.39 15.53 -10.72
N ALA A 27 7.83 14.35 -10.89
CA ALA A 27 7.94 13.62 -12.16
C ALA A 27 6.87 14.03 -13.20
N GLY A 28 5.84 14.79 -12.79
CA GLY A 28 4.79 15.28 -13.69
C GLY A 28 3.87 14.19 -14.25
N GLN A 29 3.87 13.00 -13.64
CA GLN A 29 3.08 11.85 -14.09
C GLN A 29 1.83 11.67 -13.24
N VAL A 30 0.66 11.53 -13.88
CA VAL A 30 -0.59 11.23 -13.19
C VAL A 30 -0.57 9.78 -12.70
N ASN A 31 -0.62 9.58 -11.37
CA ASN A 31 -0.70 8.27 -10.75
C ASN A 31 -2.02 8.11 -9.97
N LEU A 32 -2.95 7.35 -10.54
CA LEU A 32 -4.24 7.01 -9.93
C LEU A 32 -4.23 5.60 -9.31
N GLY A 33 -3.07 4.94 -9.31
CA GLY A 33 -2.83 3.59 -8.78
C GLY A 33 -2.33 3.56 -7.34
N HIS A 34 -2.25 4.72 -6.67
CA HIS A 34 -1.55 4.85 -5.40
C HIS A 34 -2.16 4.03 -4.26
N ALA A 35 -3.49 3.87 -4.26
CA ALA A 35 -4.19 3.06 -3.27
C ALA A 35 -3.86 1.57 -3.36
N ALA A 36 -3.58 1.05 -4.56
CA ALA A 36 -3.13 -0.33 -4.73
C ALA A 36 -1.79 -0.59 -4.05
N PHE A 37 -0.80 0.30 -4.20
CA PHE A 37 0.49 0.18 -3.52
C PHE A 37 0.35 0.20 -2.00
N PHE A 38 -0.49 1.11 -1.50
CA PHE A 38 -0.80 1.18 -0.08
C PHE A 38 -1.42 -0.13 0.41
N GLY A 39 -2.41 -0.65 -0.31
CA GLY A 39 -3.06 -1.92 0.00
C GLY A 39 -2.08 -3.10 0.02
N ILE A 40 -1.29 -3.27 -1.05
CA ILE A 40 -0.30 -4.37 -1.15
C ILE A 40 0.64 -4.37 0.05
N GLY A 41 1.24 -3.23 0.39
CA GLY A 41 2.15 -3.12 1.52
C GLY A 41 1.47 -3.44 2.86
N ALA A 42 0.25 -2.92 3.05
CA ALA A 42 -0.54 -3.15 4.26
C ALA A 42 -0.95 -4.63 4.42
N TYR A 43 -1.37 -5.30 3.35
CA TYR A 43 -1.77 -6.70 3.38
C TYR A 43 -0.57 -7.64 3.52
N ALA A 44 0.55 -7.36 2.85
CA ALA A 44 1.77 -8.16 2.99
C ALA A 44 2.37 -8.07 4.40
N GLY A 45 2.48 -6.87 4.98
CA GLY A 45 2.93 -6.72 6.36
C GLY A 45 1.91 -7.22 7.39
N GLY A 46 0.63 -6.93 7.18
CA GLY A 46 -0.45 -7.28 8.10
C GLY A 46 -0.68 -8.78 8.22
N THR A 47 -0.56 -9.54 7.13
CA THR A 47 -0.61 -11.01 7.17
C THR A 47 0.56 -11.61 7.96
N LEU A 48 1.76 -11.06 7.81
CA LEU A 48 2.94 -11.50 8.57
C LEU A 48 2.82 -11.18 10.06
N LEU A 49 2.36 -9.98 10.42
CA LEU A 49 2.09 -9.62 11.82
C LEU A 49 1.04 -10.54 12.42
N LYS A 50 0.00 -10.89 11.67
CA LYS A 50 -1.02 -11.85 12.10
C LYS A 50 -0.46 -13.26 12.30
N ALA A 51 0.55 -13.65 11.53
CA ALA A 51 1.28 -14.91 11.70
C ALA A 51 2.27 -14.89 12.88
N GLY A 52 2.39 -13.79 13.62
CA GLY A 52 3.29 -13.66 14.77
C GLY A 52 4.72 -13.22 14.40
N ALA A 53 4.96 -12.77 13.17
CA ALA A 53 6.26 -12.23 12.79
C ALA A 53 6.55 -10.91 13.53
N PRO A 54 7.82 -10.62 13.86
CA PRO A 54 8.19 -9.37 14.51
C PRO A 54 7.97 -8.18 13.56
N PHE A 55 7.62 -7.03 14.14
CA PHE A 55 7.25 -5.82 13.38
C PHE A 55 8.26 -5.40 12.31
N PRO A 56 9.59 -5.41 12.55
CA PRO A 56 10.55 -5.03 11.51
C PRO A 56 10.53 -5.95 10.29
N VAL A 57 10.30 -7.25 10.49
CA VAL A 57 10.24 -8.23 9.39
C VAL A 57 8.97 -8.04 8.58
N ALA A 58 7.84 -7.81 9.25
CA ALA A 58 6.59 -7.49 8.57
C ALA A 58 6.66 -6.18 7.77
N LEU A 59 7.32 -5.16 8.33
CA LEU A 59 7.56 -3.89 7.64
C LEU A 59 8.44 -4.10 6.40
N ALA A 60 9.54 -4.85 6.51
CA ALA A 60 10.42 -5.16 5.39
C ALA A 60 9.70 -5.99 4.31
N ALA A 61 8.85 -6.95 4.70
CA ALA A 61 8.04 -7.72 3.76
C ALA A 61 7.02 -6.84 3.00
N GLY A 62 6.33 -5.94 3.71
CA GLY A 62 5.44 -4.96 3.09
C GLY A 62 6.16 -4.02 2.12
N ALA A 63 7.32 -3.50 2.53
CA ALA A 63 8.15 -2.63 1.71
C ALA A 63 8.65 -3.35 0.45
N THR A 64 9.20 -4.56 0.60
CA THR A 64 9.70 -5.36 -0.53
C THR A 64 8.59 -5.73 -1.52
N ALA A 65 7.40 -6.11 -1.03
CA ALA A 65 6.25 -6.38 -1.88
C ALA A 65 5.79 -5.14 -2.68
N ALA A 66 5.68 -3.99 -2.01
CA ALA A 66 5.32 -2.73 -2.66
C ALA A 66 6.40 -2.28 -3.65
N THR A 67 7.68 -2.40 -3.31
CA THR A 67 8.81 -2.08 -4.20
C THR A 67 8.84 -2.99 -5.42
N ALA A 68 8.63 -4.30 -5.26
CA ALA A 68 8.64 -5.24 -6.38
C ALA A 68 7.57 -4.88 -7.42
N LEU A 69 6.34 -4.62 -6.98
CA LEU A 69 5.26 -4.18 -7.89
C LEU A 69 5.47 -2.75 -8.39
N GLY A 70 6.06 -1.88 -7.58
CA GLY A 70 6.44 -0.53 -7.98
C GLY A 70 7.47 -0.51 -9.10
N LEU A 71 8.45 -1.43 -9.07
CA LEU A 71 9.43 -1.60 -10.14
C LEU A 71 8.77 -2.09 -11.43
N VAL A 72 7.82 -3.01 -11.34
CA VAL A 72 7.05 -3.47 -12.52
C VAL A 72 6.27 -2.31 -13.11
N LEU A 73 5.53 -1.54 -12.30
CA LEU A 73 4.76 -0.40 -12.80
C LEU A 73 5.67 0.74 -13.29
N GLY A 74 6.81 0.97 -12.65
CA GLY A 74 7.81 1.95 -13.08
C GLY A 74 8.47 1.57 -14.41
N ALA A 75 8.73 0.28 -14.64
CA ALA A 75 9.20 -0.20 -15.94
C ALA A 75 8.13 -0.01 -17.03
N VAL A 76 6.85 -0.21 -16.68
CA VAL A 76 5.72 0.08 -17.57
C VAL A 76 5.60 1.58 -17.82
N SER A 77 5.80 2.45 -16.83
CA SER A 77 5.68 3.90 -17.00
C SER A 77 6.70 4.50 -17.98
N LEU A 78 7.88 3.86 -18.14
CA LEU A 78 8.86 4.24 -19.15
C LEU A 78 8.38 3.95 -20.59
N ARG A 79 7.41 3.05 -20.76
CA ARG A 79 6.88 2.63 -22.07
C ARG A 79 5.62 3.39 -22.49
N LEU A 80 4.90 4.02 -21.57
CA LEU A 80 3.67 4.77 -21.85
C LEU A 80 3.90 6.28 -21.69
N ARG A 81 3.16 7.11 -22.44
CA ARG A 81 3.26 8.57 -22.39
C ARG A 81 1.91 9.20 -22.04
N GLY A 82 1.94 10.22 -21.19
CA GLY A 82 0.79 11.07 -20.86
C GLY A 82 -0.42 10.27 -20.36
N ASP A 83 -1.55 10.45 -21.03
CA ASP A 83 -2.87 9.92 -20.63
C ASP A 83 -2.94 8.40 -20.55
N TYR A 84 -2.14 7.70 -21.36
CA TYR A 84 -2.10 6.24 -21.34
C TYR A 84 -1.56 5.70 -20.00
N LEU A 85 -0.64 6.43 -19.34
CA LEU A 85 -0.15 6.05 -18.03
C LEU A 85 -1.25 6.18 -16.98
N ALA A 86 -2.06 7.24 -17.05
CA ALA A 86 -3.19 7.43 -16.13
C ALA A 86 -4.17 6.26 -16.23
N ILE A 87 -4.56 5.87 -17.46
CA ILE A 87 -5.47 4.73 -17.71
C ILE A 87 -4.86 3.43 -17.17
N ALA A 88 -3.57 3.18 -17.41
CA ALA A 88 -2.88 2.00 -16.90
C ALA A 88 -2.86 1.95 -15.36
N THR A 89 -2.62 3.08 -14.69
CA THR A 89 -2.60 3.14 -13.22
C THR A 89 -3.99 2.94 -12.61
N ILE A 90 -5.05 3.42 -13.26
CA ILE A 90 -6.45 3.13 -12.87
C ILE A 90 -6.75 1.63 -13.00
N GLY A 91 -6.42 1.03 -14.14
CA GLY A 91 -6.63 -0.40 -14.37
C GLY A 91 -5.90 -1.26 -13.36
N PHE A 92 -4.64 -0.91 -13.06
CA PHE A 92 -3.85 -1.53 -12.00
C PHE A 92 -4.52 -1.38 -10.63
N ASN A 93 -5.02 -0.19 -10.30
CA ASN A 93 -5.72 0.06 -9.04
C ASN A 93 -6.91 -0.89 -8.87
N PHE A 94 -7.78 -0.94 -9.88
CA PHE A 94 -8.96 -1.79 -9.84
C PHE A 94 -8.60 -3.27 -9.78
N ALA A 95 -7.60 -3.71 -10.53
CA ALA A 95 -7.15 -5.11 -10.51
C ALA A 95 -6.67 -5.53 -9.11
N VAL A 96 -5.85 -4.71 -8.46
CA VAL A 96 -5.32 -5.00 -7.12
C VAL A 96 -6.44 -4.93 -6.07
N VAL A 97 -7.26 -3.88 -6.08
CA VAL A 97 -8.36 -3.74 -5.12
C VAL A 97 -9.36 -4.90 -5.28
N ALA A 98 -9.70 -5.28 -6.52
CA ALA A 98 -10.55 -6.43 -6.79
C ALA A 98 -9.90 -7.73 -6.28
N ALA A 99 -8.61 -7.95 -6.54
CA ALA A 99 -7.91 -9.12 -6.05
C ALA A 99 -7.95 -9.21 -4.51
N LEU A 100 -7.77 -8.09 -3.80
CA LEU A 100 -7.87 -8.03 -2.34
C LEU A 100 -9.30 -8.30 -1.83
N LEU A 101 -10.32 -7.76 -2.50
CA LEU A 101 -11.72 -7.96 -2.13
C LEU A 101 -12.22 -9.38 -2.36
N TYR A 102 -11.88 -9.97 -3.51
CA TYR A 102 -12.38 -11.29 -3.92
C TYR A 102 -11.58 -12.45 -3.34
N THR A 103 -10.44 -12.19 -2.70
CA THR A 103 -9.63 -13.21 -2.06
C THR A 103 -10.02 -13.34 -0.57
N PRO A 104 -10.65 -14.46 -0.15
CA PRO A 104 -11.12 -14.63 1.23
C PRO A 104 -9.99 -14.60 2.27
N TYR A 105 -8.79 -14.99 1.86
CA TYR A 105 -7.59 -15.02 2.72
C TYR A 105 -7.23 -13.64 3.30
N PHE A 106 -7.51 -12.56 2.56
CA PHE A 106 -7.26 -11.19 3.01
C PHE A 106 -8.41 -10.59 3.84
N GLY A 107 -9.45 -11.39 4.16
CA GLY A 107 -10.62 -10.91 4.90
C GLY A 107 -11.68 -10.24 4.01
N GLY A 108 -11.48 -10.27 2.68
CA GLY A 108 -12.42 -9.74 1.69
C GLY A 108 -12.81 -8.29 1.97
N ALA A 109 -14.12 -8.00 1.97
CA ALA A 109 -14.65 -6.65 2.19
C ALA A 109 -14.37 -6.10 3.61
N TYR A 110 -14.10 -6.95 4.60
CA TYR A 110 -13.83 -6.55 5.98
C TYR A 110 -12.34 -6.28 6.25
N GLY A 111 -11.46 -6.73 5.36
CA GLY A 111 -10.01 -6.62 5.49
C GLY A 111 -9.41 -7.45 6.64
N LEU A 112 -8.13 -7.19 6.95
CA LEU A 112 -7.40 -7.89 8.01
C LEU A 112 -7.81 -7.39 9.39
N SER A 113 -8.33 -8.29 10.22
CA SER A 113 -8.65 -8.06 11.63
C SER A 113 -7.73 -8.88 12.56
N GLY A 114 -7.57 -8.38 13.80
CA GLY A 114 -6.83 -9.07 14.86
C GLY A 114 -5.30 -8.93 14.81
N ILE A 115 -4.78 -7.88 14.16
CA ILE A 115 -3.32 -7.63 14.12
C ILE A 115 -2.85 -7.20 15.53
N PRO A 116 -1.85 -7.88 16.14
CA PRO A 116 -1.30 -7.51 17.44
C PRO A 116 -0.73 -6.09 17.41
N ARG A 117 -1.17 -5.23 18.34
CA ARG A 117 -0.65 -3.86 18.47
C ARG A 117 0.63 -3.92 19.28
N GLY A 118 1.77 -3.61 18.65
CA GLY A 118 3.09 -3.61 19.30
C GLY A 118 3.31 -2.52 20.36
N LEU A 119 2.27 -1.80 20.78
CA LEU A 119 2.33 -0.69 21.73
C LEU A 119 1.29 -0.84 22.85
N ALA A 120 1.20 -2.03 23.44
CA ALA A 120 0.57 -2.21 24.74
C ALA A 120 1.67 -2.17 25.81
N PRO A 121 1.75 -1.13 26.68
CA PRO A 121 2.26 -1.37 28.02
C PRO A 121 1.26 -2.30 28.72
N SER A 122 1.80 -3.37 29.32
CA SER A 122 1.11 -4.17 30.34
C SER A 122 0.49 -3.29 31.41
#